data_AF-E0PQW8-F1
#
_entry.id   AF-E0PQW8-F1
#
_cell.length_a   1.000
_cell.length_b   1.000
_cell.length_c   1.000
_cell.angle_alpha   90.00
_cell.angle_beta   90.00
_cell.angle_gamma   90.00
#
_symmetry.space_group_name_H-M   'P 1'
#
loop_
_entity.id
_entity.type
_entity.pdbx_description
1 polymer ?
#
loop_
_entity_poly.entity_id
_entity_poly.type
_entity_poly.pdbx_seq_one_letter_code
_entity_poly.pdbx_strand_id
1 'polypeptide(L)' 'MAKTNFQDVYIDDKGQFYYEVSLGNDKITGKRIKKKSRKDSNGKKFTTAKEAYTEAIRVKNDYL' A
#
# COMPACT_ATOMS: atom_id res chain seq x y z
N MET A 1 10.57 -9.00 6.57
CA MET A 1 9.35 -8.16 6.63
C MET A 1 8.91 -7.93 8.07
N ALA A 2 9.21 -6.76 8.63
CA ALA A 2 8.53 -6.32 9.84
C ALA A 2 7.21 -5.64 9.44
N LYS A 3 6.12 -6.03 10.11
CA LYS A 3 4.82 -5.37 9.95
C LYS A 3 4.83 -4.11 10.81
N THR A 4 4.37 -2.99 10.26
CA THR A 4 4.20 -1.78 11.07
C THR A 4 2.92 -1.88 11.90
N ASN A 5 2.71 -0.96 12.84
CA ASN A 5 1.44 -0.86 13.57
C ASN A 5 0.25 -0.44 12.68
N PHE A 6 0.51 -0.04 11.43
CA PHE A 6 -0.52 0.36 10.48
C PHE A 6 -0.93 -0.82 9.58
N GLN A 7 -2.23 -0.96 9.36
CA GLN A 7 -2.78 -2.00 8.49
C GLN A 7 -2.28 -1.80 7.06
N ASP A 8 -1.94 -2.91 6.40
CA ASP A 8 -1.44 -2.95 5.01
C ASP A 8 -0.13 -2.17 4.77
N VAL A 9 0.59 -1.79 5.84
CA VAL A 9 1.87 -1.08 5.75
C VAL A 9 3.00 -1.91 6.37
N TYR A 10 4.12 -1.96 5.66
CA TYR A 10 5.25 -2.82 5.93
C TYR A 10 6.56 -2.05 5.77
N ILE A 11 7.61 -2.59 6.38
CA ILE A 11 8.98 -2.15 6.17
C ILE A 11 9.80 -3.30 5.58
N ASP A 12 10.57 -3.01 4.53
CA ASP A 12 11.50 -3.97 3.97
C ASP A 12 12.80 -4.06 4.79
N ASP A 13 13.65 -5.02 4.44
CA ASP A 13 14.90 -5.27 5.18
C ASP A 13 15.94 -4.14 5.01
N LYS A 14 15.67 -3.17 4.13
CA LYS A 14 16.46 -1.93 3.94
C LYS A 14 15.88 -0.74 4.70
N GLY A 15 14.83 -0.94 5.51
CA GLY A 15 14.17 0.12 6.26
C GLY A 15 13.20 0.97 5.43
N GLN A 16 12.86 0.59 4.19
CA GLN A 16 11.96 1.36 3.34
C GLN A 16 10.50 0.98 3.59
N PHE A 17 9.69 1.98 3.91
CA PHE A 17 8.24 1.82 4.07
C PHE A 17 7.54 1.61 2.73
N TYR A 18 6.53 0.75 2.74
CA TYR A 18 5.67 0.47 1.60
C TYR A 18 4.28 0.01 2.06
N TYR A 19 3.28 0.26 1.23
CA TYR A 19 1.95 -0.32 1.44
C TYR A 19 1.70 -1.47 0.47
N GLU A 20 0.86 -2.42 0.87
CA GLU A 20 0.32 -3.48 0.04
C GLU A 20 -1.16 -3.67 0.36
N VAL A 21 -2.03 -3.09 -0.47
CA VAL A 21 -3.49 -3.13 -0.29
C VAL A 21 -4.13 -4.14 -1.23
N SER A 22 -5.12 -4.86 -0.72
CA SER A 22 -5.99 -5.73 -1.52
C SER A 22 -7.26 -4.95 -1.86
N LEU A 23 -7.49 -4.70 -3.13
CA LEU A 23 -8.60 -3.90 -3.66
C LEU A 23 -9.84 -4.76 -3.99
N GLY A 24 -9.72 -6.08 -3.88
CA GLY A 24 -10.81 -7.02 -4.12
C GLY A 24 -10.45 -7.99 -5.23
N ASN A 25 -11.45 -8.45 -5.97
CA ASN A 25 -11.31 -9.37 -7.09
C ASN A 25 -11.82 -8.70 -8.36
N ASP A 26 -11.08 -8.86 -9.44
CA ASP A 26 -11.54 -8.51 -10.77
C ASP A 26 -12.76 -9.37 -11.13
N LYS A 27 -13.90 -8.73 -11.45
CA LYS A 27 -15.16 -9.43 -11.77
C LYS A 27 -15.10 -10.18 -13.11
N ILE A 28 -14.16 -9.82 -13.99
CA ILE A 28 -14.00 -10.44 -15.31
C ILE A 28 -13.01 -11.61 -15.21
N THR A 29 -11.84 -11.39 -14.60
CA THR A 29 -10.78 -12.41 -14.55
C THR A 29 -10.78 -13.26 -13.28
N GLY A 30 -11.54 -12.88 -12.25
CA GLY A 30 -11.58 -13.53 -10.93
C GLY A 30 -10.32 -13.32 -10.08
N LYS A 31 -9.27 -12.70 -10.63
CA LYS A 31 -7.97 -12.52 -9.96
C LYS A 31 -8.06 -11.46 -8.87
N ARG A 32 -7.33 -11.67 -7.77
CA ARG A 32 -7.19 -10.64 -6.73
C ARG A 32 -6.43 -9.44 -7.26
N ILE A 33 -7.02 -8.27 -7.08
CA ILE A 33 -6.38 -6.99 -7.39
C ILE A 33 -5.64 -6.57 -6.13
N LYS A 34 -4.31 -6.57 -6.23
CA LYS A 34 -3.42 -6.06 -5.19
C LYS A 34 -2.64 -4.88 -5.74
N LYS A 35 -2.46 -3.86 -4.91
CA LYS A 35 -1.65 -2.69 -5.25
C LYS A 35 -0.57 -2.52 -4.20
N LYS A 36 0.67 -2.47 -4.66
CA LYS A 36 1.86 -2.30 -3.84
C LYS A 36 2.64 -1.11 -4.35
N SER A 37 2.97 -0.18 -3.47
CA SER A 37 3.84 0.95 -3.81
C SER A 37 4.75 1.32 -2.65
N ARG A 38 5.91 1.85 -3.00
CA ARG A 38 6.91 2.44 -2.10
C ARG A 38 6.92 3.97 -2.16
N LYS A 39 6.04 4.53 -2.99
CA LYS A 39 5.97 5.95 -3.32
C LYS A 39 4.51 6.42 -3.30
N ASP A 40 4.34 7.70 -3.00
CA ASP A 40 3.06 8.40 -3.15
C ASP A 40 2.72 8.67 -4.63
N SER A 41 1.58 9.33 -4.86
CA SER A 41 1.12 9.74 -6.19
C SER A 41 2.06 10.71 -6.90
N ASN A 42 2.87 11.47 -6.15
CA ASN A 42 3.85 12.42 -6.66
C ASN A 42 5.23 11.78 -6.91
N GLY A 43 5.39 10.48 -6.64
CA GLY A 43 6.64 9.75 -6.79
C GLY A 43 7.64 9.91 -5.63
N LYS A 44 7.25 10.59 -4.54
CA LYS A 44 8.04 10.71 -3.31
C LYS A 44 7.99 9.39 -2.54
N LYS A 45 9.14 8.93 -2.05
CA LYS A 45 9.23 7.74 -1.20
C LYS A 45 8.61 8.01 0.17
N PHE A 46 8.00 6.98 0.76
CA PHE A 46 7.52 7.06 2.14
C PHE A 46 8.69 7.12 3.11
N THR A 47 8.67 8.13 3.98
CA THR A 47 9.64 8.32 5.05
C THR A 47 9.10 7.80 6.39
N THR A 48 7.78 7.70 6.52
CA THR A 48 7.12 7.15 7.71
C THR A 48 6.04 6.13 7.35
N ALA A 49 5.73 5.25 8.31
CA ALA A 49 4.61 4.32 8.15
C ALA A 49 3.25 5.03 8.02
N LYS A 50 3.08 6.21 8.65
CA LYS A 50 1.86 7.01 8.56
C LYS A 50 1.63 7.54 7.13
N GLU A 51 2.68 8.03 6.47
CA GLU A 51 2.58 8.47 5.06
C GLU A 51 2.15 7.31 4.15
N ALA A 52 2.78 6.14 4.31
CA ALA A 52 2.40 4.95 3.56
C ALA A 52 0.94 4.51 3.84
N TYR A 53 0.48 4.64 5.09
CA TYR A 53 -0.90 4.32 5.48
C TYR A 53 -1.93 5.28 4.89
N THR A 54 -1.66 6.59 4.92
CA THR A 54 -2.54 7.59 4.31
C THR A 54 -2.69 7.33 2.81
N GLU A 55 -1.60 6.99 2.11
CA GLU A 55 -1.68 6.62 0.70
C GLU A 55 -2.39 5.29 0.46
N ALA A 56 -2.20 4.30 1.35
CA ALA A 56 -2.95 3.05 1.28
C ALA A 56 -4.46 3.28 1.37
N ILE A 57 -4.91 4.17 2.27
CA ILE A 57 -6.32 4.57 2.38
C ILE A 57 -6.78 5.28 1.12
N ARG A 58 -6.02 6.27 0.62
CA ARG A 58 -6.36 7.00 -0.61
C ARG A 58 -6.57 6.03 -1.77
N VAL A 59 -5.65 5.08 -1.96
CA VAL A 59 -5.72 4.08 -3.03
C VAL A 59 -6.89 3.10 -2.87
N LYS A 60 -7.29 2.77 -1.63
CA LYS A 60 -8.51 1.99 -1.39
C LYS A 60 -9.76 2.78 -1.74
N ASN A 61 -9.82 4.05 -1.34
CA ASN A 61 -10.95 4.92 -1.62
C ASN A 61 -11.09 5.23 -3.11
N ASP A 62 -9.98 5.42 -3.84
CA ASP A 62 -9.98 5.62 -5.30
C ASP A 62 -10.52 4.39 -6.06
N TYR A 63 -10.54 3.22 -5.43
CA TYR A 63 -10.97 1.96 -6.06
C TYR A 63 -12.43 1.59 -5.73
N LEU A 64 -12.98 2.11 -4.63
CA LEU A 64 -14.38 1.92 -4.21
C LEU A 64 -15.32 2.78 -5.06
#